data_AF-A0A7W4V1M2-F1
#
_entry.id   AF-A0A7W4V1M2-F1
#
_cell.length_a   1.000
_cell.length_b   1.000
_cell.length_c   1.000
_cell.angle_alpha   90.00
_cell.angle_beta   90.00
_cell.angle_gamma   90.00
#
_symmetry.space_group_name_H-M   'P 1'
#
loop_
_entity.id
_entity.type
_entity.pdbx_description
1 polymer ?
#
loop_
_entity_poly.entity_id
_entity_poly.type
_entity_poly.pdbx_seq_one_letter_code
_entity_poly.pdbx_strand_id
1 'polypeptide(L)'
;MPAYPAPPAGVAPAPPAAARSAKLAIFALVSAGVGLIFAAIPFVTWFSGLFLLAGFVMGLIALIKKNQGGTGFSIAAVAVSVVGWILSIVMTFVSFGLISDATYDAIVDDYTGEIEGGAPYTDDSTEDVAGDAESVEIVESAFAQVDYAEDVWWYAVILDNPNDDYIFAYEAVEVTALDASGAAIDTATEYPMLLAGKNALFGAFTEIGTNKIAEIEIVLPDASAGVFSPADETGTLDIGDVTATSDEYVSYASGTVNSTFGEELSGVYITVIARDAAGAIIGGGWDTVETVPADGSSAPFEVMLSLLLTDGSSFEVYPSL
;
A
#
# COMPACT_ATOMS: atom_id res chain seq x y z
N MET A 1 94.14 40.06 -22.07
CA MET A 1 93.43 39.64 -20.83
C MET A 1 92.07 39.09 -21.22
N PRO A 2 91.63 37.91 -20.76
CA PRO A 2 90.36 37.32 -21.15
C PRO A 2 89.18 38.11 -20.56
N ALA A 3 88.17 38.41 -21.38
CA ALA A 3 86.95 39.09 -20.97
C ALA A 3 86.07 38.15 -20.13
N TYR A 4 85.66 38.61 -18.95
CA TYR A 4 84.76 37.88 -18.06
C TYR A 4 83.34 37.85 -18.65
N PRO A 5 82.60 36.72 -18.61
CA PRO A 5 81.24 36.67 -19.14
C PRO A 5 80.30 37.51 -18.27
N ALA A 6 79.39 38.25 -18.91
CA ALA A 6 78.36 39.03 -18.23
C ALA A 6 77.41 38.12 -17.43
N PRO A 7 76.93 38.57 -16.25
CA PRO A 7 76.03 37.77 -15.42
C PRO A 7 74.67 37.56 -16.11
N PRO A 8 73.99 36.42 -15.88
CA PRO A 8 72.71 36.10 -16.52
C PRO A 8 71.64 37.11 -16.12
N ALA A 9 70.87 37.60 -17.09
CA ALA A 9 69.74 38.49 -16.87
C ALA A 9 68.70 37.80 -15.95
N GLY A 10 68.33 38.47 -14.86
CA GLY A 10 67.34 37.99 -13.91
C GLY A 10 65.98 37.79 -14.55
N VAL A 11 65.36 36.63 -14.29
CA VAL A 11 64.02 36.29 -14.74
C VAL A 11 63.01 37.18 -14.00
N ALA A 12 62.22 37.94 -14.76
CA ALA A 12 61.15 38.75 -14.17
C ALA A 12 60.11 37.85 -13.48
N PRO A 13 59.60 38.22 -12.29
CA PRO A 13 58.62 37.41 -11.58
C PRO A 13 57.34 37.25 -12.42
N ALA A 14 56.86 36.01 -12.52
CA ALA A 14 55.64 35.69 -13.24
C ALA A 14 54.43 36.42 -12.59
N PRO A 15 53.51 36.97 -13.41
CA PRO A 15 52.32 37.63 -12.88
C PRO A 15 51.48 36.65 -12.04
N PRO A 16 50.84 37.12 -10.95
CA PRO A 16 50.03 36.27 -10.09
C PRO A 16 48.89 35.63 -10.90
N ALA A 17 48.69 34.32 -10.69
CA ALA A 17 47.64 33.57 -11.37
C ALA A 17 46.26 34.18 -11.07
N ALA A 18 45.46 34.40 -12.12
CA ALA A 18 44.11 34.94 -11.97
C ALA A 18 43.25 34.03 -11.07
N ALA A 19 42.54 34.63 -10.12
CA ALA A 19 41.67 33.90 -9.20
C ALA A 19 40.57 33.15 -9.97
N ARG A 20 40.46 31.84 -9.73
CA ARG A 20 39.44 30.99 -10.37
C ARG A 20 38.06 31.36 -9.82
N SER A 21 37.04 31.32 -10.66
CA SER A 21 35.68 31.67 -10.26
C SER A 21 35.07 30.59 -9.35
N ALA A 22 34.45 31.02 -8.25
CA ALA A 22 33.77 30.13 -7.29
C ALA A 22 32.25 30.11 -7.47
N LYS A 23 31.73 30.75 -8.52
CA LYS A 23 30.29 30.98 -8.70
C LYS A 23 29.48 29.69 -8.70
N LEU A 24 29.93 28.66 -9.43
CA LEU A 24 29.25 27.36 -9.49
C LEU A 24 29.21 26.65 -8.13
N ALA A 25 30.31 26.70 -7.37
CA ALA A 25 30.38 26.09 -6.04
C ALA A 25 29.44 26.79 -5.04
N ILE A 26 29.30 28.12 -5.15
CA ILE A 26 28.37 28.89 -4.33
C ILE A 26 26.92 28.56 -4.68
N PHE A 27 26.57 28.50 -5.98
CA PHE A 27 25.23 28.08 -6.41
C PHE A 27 24.87 26.67 -5.92
N ALA A 28 25.81 25.72 -6.04
CA ALA A 28 25.63 24.37 -5.53
C ALA A 28 25.29 24.36 -4.04
N LEU A 29 26.04 25.12 -3.24
CA LEU A 29 25.84 25.19 -1.79
C LEU A 29 24.51 25.86 -1.42
N VAL A 30 24.13 26.93 -2.09
CA VAL A 30 22.85 27.61 -1.86
C VAL A 30 21.69 26.68 -2.19
N SER A 31 21.73 25.97 -3.32
CA SER A 31 20.71 25.00 -3.68
C SER A 31 20.61 23.85 -2.68
N ALA A 32 21.74 23.28 -2.26
CA ALA A 32 21.76 22.23 -1.23
C ALA A 32 21.19 22.73 0.12
N GLY A 33 21.53 23.97 0.51
CA GLY A 33 21.01 24.60 1.73
C GLY A 33 19.50 24.82 1.70
N VAL A 34 18.95 25.31 0.59
CA VAL A 34 17.49 25.45 0.41
C VAL A 34 16.80 24.08 0.48
N GLY A 35 17.37 23.08 -0.20
CA GLY A 35 16.87 21.70 -0.14
C GLY A 35 16.85 21.15 1.29
N LEU A 36 17.91 21.39 2.07
CA LEU A 36 17.99 20.94 3.46
C LEU A 36 16.92 21.63 4.34
N ILE A 37 16.66 22.92 4.14
CA ILE A 37 15.62 23.64 4.87
C ILE A 37 14.24 23.04 4.54
N PHE A 38 13.96 22.75 3.27
CA PHE A 38 12.69 22.14 2.86
C PHE A 38 12.55 20.71 3.40
N ALA A 39 13.66 19.97 3.50
CA ALA A 39 13.66 18.62 4.06
C ALA A 39 13.22 18.57 5.53
N ALA A 40 13.40 19.66 6.28
CA ALA A 40 13.04 19.77 7.69
C ALA A 40 11.58 20.20 7.94
N ILE A 41 10.81 20.54 6.89
CA ILE A 41 9.42 20.98 7.01
C ILE A 41 8.50 19.84 6.52
N PRO A 42 7.66 19.26 7.39
CA PRO A 42 6.65 18.28 7.00
C PRO A 42 5.77 18.81 5.85
N PHE A 43 5.34 17.94 4.94
CA PHE A 43 4.58 18.26 3.70
C PHE A 43 5.31 19.09 2.64
N VAL A 44 6.36 19.84 2.97
CA VAL A 44 7.22 20.53 1.99
C VAL A 44 8.39 19.65 1.54
N THR A 45 8.70 18.58 2.29
CA THR A 45 9.81 17.66 2.03
C THR A 45 9.80 17.06 0.61
N TRP A 46 8.63 16.90 -0.01
CA TRP A 46 8.45 16.41 -1.38
C TRP A 46 9.18 17.27 -2.43
N PHE A 47 9.33 18.57 -2.16
CA PHE A 47 10.04 19.50 -3.05
C PHE A 47 11.55 19.59 -2.74
N SER A 48 11.99 19.07 -1.59
CA SER A 48 13.40 19.13 -1.18
C SER A 48 14.32 18.37 -2.15
N GLY A 49 13.85 17.25 -2.69
CA GLY A 49 14.61 16.39 -3.60
C GLY A 49 15.12 17.13 -4.84
N LEU A 50 14.33 18.06 -5.39
CA LEU A 50 14.73 18.87 -6.54
C LEU A 50 15.94 19.76 -6.24
N PHE A 51 15.93 20.45 -5.10
CA PHE A 51 17.00 21.35 -4.68
C PHE A 51 18.24 20.61 -4.20
N LEU A 52 18.06 19.50 -3.48
CA LEU A 52 19.15 18.63 -3.02
C LEU A 52 19.88 17.98 -4.21
N LEU A 53 19.15 17.50 -5.21
CA LEU A 53 19.71 16.94 -6.43
C LEU A 53 20.48 17.99 -7.24
N ALA A 54 19.89 19.19 -7.41
CA ALA A 54 20.57 20.29 -8.10
C ALA A 54 21.87 20.70 -7.40
N GLY A 55 21.85 20.82 -6.07
CA GLY A 55 23.04 21.10 -5.25
C GLY A 55 24.11 20.02 -5.37
N PHE A 56 23.70 18.75 -5.36
CA PHE A 56 24.60 17.60 -5.49
C PHE A 56 25.30 17.57 -6.85
N VAL A 57 24.52 17.64 -7.93
CA VAL A 57 25.06 17.60 -9.31
C VAL A 57 25.97 18.78 -9.58
N MET A 58 25.58 20.00 -9.19
CA MET A 58 26.43 21.18 -9.36
C MET A 58 27.70 21.11 -8.51
N GLY A 59 27.62 20.55 -7.30
CA GLY A 59 28.77 20.30 -6.44
C GLY A 59 29.78 19.36 -7.10
N LEU A 60 29.31 18.24 -7.68
CA LEU A 60 30.15 17.30 -8.42
C LEU A 60 30.79 17.94 -9.66
N ILE A 61 30.01 18.68 -10.46
CA ILE A 61 30.55 19.37 -11.66
C ILE A 61 31.65 20.36 -11.27
N ALA A 62 31.46 21.12 -10.18
CA ALA A 62 32.45 22.07 -9.69
C ALA A 62 33.72 21.37 -9.16
N LEU A 63 33.62 20.15 -8.61
CA LEU A 63 34.78 19.35 -8.18
C LEU A 63 35.56 18.77 -9.37
N ILE A 64 34.85 18.28 -10.39
CA ILE A 64 35.47 17.63 -11.54
C ILE A 64 36.16 18.66 -12.46
N LYS A 65 35.60 19.86 -12.58
CA LYS A 65 36.10 20.88 -13.52
C LYS A 65 37.32 21.61 -12.95
N LYS A 66 38.52 21.22 -13.43
CA LYS A 66 39.84 21.74 -13.03
C LYS A 66 40.03 23.27 -13.05
N ASN A 67 39.16 23.99 -13.78
CA ASN A 67 39.21 25.46 -13.92
C ASN A 67 38.28 26.21 -12.95
N GLN A 68 37.58 25.51 -12.06
CA GLN A 68 36.70 26.12 -11.05
C GLN A 68 37.44 26.31 -9.72
N GLY A 69 37.13 27.42 -9.04
CA GLY A 69 37.55 27.67 -7.66
C GLY A 69 36.49 27.21 -6.67
N GLY A 70 36.78 27.28 -5.37
CA GLY A 70 35.78 27.02 -4.33
C GLY A 70 35.59 25.54 -3.98
N THR A 71 36.62 24.71 -4.09
CA THR A 71 36.58 23.26 -3.78
C THR A 71 35.93 22.96 -2.43
N GLY A 72 36.21 23.76 -1.39
CA GLY A 72 35.59 23.59 -0.07
C GLY A 72 34.07 23.76 -0.09
N PHE A 73 33.54 24.73 -0.85
CA PHE A 73 32.10 24.93 -0.99
C PHE A 73 31.44 23.81 -1.79
N SER A 74 32.13 23.25 -2.80
CA SER A 74 31.61 22.11 -3.56
C SER A 74 31.55 20.83 -2.71
N ILE A 75 32.57 20.56 -1.89
CA ILE A 75 32.54 19.44 -0.93
C ILE A 75 31.40 19.63 0.07
N ALA A 76 31.26 20.84 0.62
CA ALA A 76 30.17 21.17 1.54
C ALA A 76 28.80 20.98 0.90
N ALA A 77 28.60 21.42 -0.35
CA ALA A 77 27.35 21.24 -1.08
C ALA A 77 26.98 19.76 -1.25
N VAL A 78 27.95 18.92 -1.65
CA VAL A 78 27.74 17.47 -1.77
C VAL A 78 27.37 16.85 -0.42
N ALA A 79 28.12 17.16 0.64
CA ALA A 79 27.86 16.63 1.97
C ALA A 79 26.48 17.06 2.51
N VAL A 80 26.12 18.33 2.36
CA VAL A 80 24.81 18.89 2.75
C VAL A 80 23.69 18.22 1.97
N SER A 81 23.86 17.97 0.66
CA SER A 81 22.87 17.26 -0.13
C SER A 81 22.63 15.84 0.37
N VAL A 82 23.68 15.09 0.71
CA VAL A 82 23.54 13.71 1.25
C VAL A 82 22.82 13.73 2.60
N VAL A 83 23.23 14.62 3.51
CA VAL A 83 22.57 14.77 4.83
C VAL A 83 21.10 15.17 4.67
N GLY A 84 20.79 16.06 3.72
CA GLY A 84 19.41 16.47 3.45
C GLY A 84 18.52 15.33 2.95
N TRP A 85 19.07 14.41 2.13
CA TRP A 85 18.33 13.21 1.72
C TRP A 85 18.03 12.28 2.90
N ILE A 86 19.01 12.05 3.77
CA ILE A 86 18.80 11.25 4.99
C ILE A 86 17.74 11.89 5.89
N LEU A 87 17.82 13.20 6.10
CA LEU A 87 16.84 13.94 6.90
C LEU A 87 15.43 13.87 6.29
N SER A 88 15.32 13.99 4.96
CA SER A 88 14.03 13.91 4.26
C SER A 88 13.39 12.53 4.47
N ILE A 89 14.16 11.44 4.35
CA ILE A 89 13.66 10.08 4.61
C ILE A 89 13.13 9.96 6.05
N VAL A 90 13.90 10.43 7.04
CA VAL A 90 13.47 10.41 8.46
C VAL A 90 12.19 11.24 8.67
N MET A 91 12.11 12.43 8.08
CA MET A 91 10.94 13.31 8.21
C MET A 91 9.70 12.76 7.49
N THR A 92 9.86 11.96 6.44
CA THR A 92 8.75 11.24 5.82
C THR A 92 8.15 10.24 6.81
N PHE A 93 8.98 9.42 7.48
CA PHE A 93 8.49 8.50 8.52
C PHE A 93 7.84 9.23 9.71
N VAL A 94 8.42 10.35 10.15
CA VAL A 94 7.81 11.20 11.19
C VAL A 94 6.48 11.78 10.72
N SER A 95 6.36 12.17 9.45
CA SER A 95 5.10 12.71 8.91
C SER A 95 4.00 11.65 8.91
N PHE A 96 4.32 10.40 8.55
CA PHE A 96 3.37 9.29 8.66
C PHE A 96 2.98 9.00 10.13
N GLY A 97 3.93 9.05 11.06
CA GLY A 97 3.64 8.91 12.49
C GLY A 97 2.84 10.07 13.10
N LEU A 98 3.00 11.29 12.59
CA LEU A 98 2.21 12.45 13.02
C LEU A 98 0.81 12.44 12.41
N ILE A 99 0.64 11.94 11.19
CA ILE A 99 -0.68 11.74 10.58
C ILE A 99 -1.42 10.63 11.34
N SER A 100 -0.76 9.52 11.73
CA SER A 100 -1.43 8.53 12.57
C SER A 100 -1.87 9.12 13.91
N ASP A 101 -1.02 9.86 14.62
CA ASP A 101 -1.42 10.41 15.94
C ASP A 101 -2.49 11.50 15.82
N ALA A 102 -2.34 12.43 14.86
CA ALA A 102 -3.27 13.53 14.65
C ALA A 102 -4.59 13.12 13.99
N THR A 103 -4.61 12.05 13.19
CA THR A 103 -5.85 11.48 12.65
C THR A 103 -6.60 10.71 13.74
N TYR A 104 -5.90 10.00 14.64
CA TYR A 104 -6.56 9.39 15.79
C TYR A 104 -7.13 10.45 16.74
N ASP A 105 -6.36 11.47 17.12
CA ASP A 105 -6.86 12.56 17.97
C ASP A 105 -7.95 13.37 17.27
N ALA A 106 -7.86 13.68 15.98
CA ALA A 106 -8.90 14.41 15.26
C ALA A 106 -10.16 13.57 15.01
N ILE A 107 -10.03 12.26 14.82
CA ILE A 107 -11.20 11.36 14.83
C ILE A 107 -11.83 11.39 16.22
N VAL A 108 -11.06 11.23 17.30
CA VAL A 108 -11.61 11.27 18.67
C VAL A 108 -12.21 12.66 19.03
N ASP A 109 -11.63 13.76 18.56
CA ASP A 109 -12.09 15.14 18.83
C ASP A 109 -13.28 15.54 17.91
N ASP A 110 -13.39 15.01 16.69
CA ASP A 110 -14.58 15.17 15.82
C ASP A 110 -15.78 14.37 16.35
N TYR A 111 -15.54 13.17 16.90
CA TYR A 111 -16.55 12.37 17.60
C TYR A 111 -16.98 12.98 18.95
N THR A 112 -16.14 13.78 19.61
CA THR A 112 -16.47 14.40 20.90
C THR A 112 -16.86 15.88 20.80
N GLY A 113 -16.52 16.57 19.71
CA GLY A 113 -16.72 18.01 19.49
C GLY A 113 -18.06 18.41 18.91
N GLU A 114 -18.83 17.47 18.32
CA GLU A 114 -20.17 17.75 17.77
C GLU A 114 -21.33 17.53 18.78
N ILE A 115 -21.03 17.23 20.05
CA ILE A 115 -22.03 17.06 21.13
C ILE A 115 -22.07 18.29 22.05
N GLU A 116 -22.29 19.49 21.50
CA GLU A 116 -22.81 20.64 22.27
C GLU A 116 -23.98 21.29 21.53
N GLY A 117 -25.11 20.59 21.40
CA GLY A 117 -26.35 21.22 20.93
C GLY A 117 -27.49 20.30 20.50
N GLY A 118 -27.23 19.02 20.26
CA GLY A 118 -28.28 18.03 19.98
C GLY A 118 -28.91 17.52 21.27
N ALA A 119 -30.24 17.36 21.28
CA ALA A 119 -30.95 16.63 22.34
C ALA A 119 -30.25 15.28 22.61
N PRO A 120 -30.22 14.79 23.87
CA PRO A 120 -29.47 13.60 24.21
C PRO A 120 -29.92 12.44 23.33
N TYR A 121 -29.09 12.03 22.38
CA TYR A 121 -29.10 10.65 21.95
C TYR A 121 -28.71 9.87 23.20
N THR A 122 -29.68 9.09 23.66
CA THR A 122 -29.43 8.02 24.61
C THR A 122 -28.62 7.02 23.82
N ASP A 123 -27.30 7.15 23.92
CA ASP A 123 -26.36 6.10 23.58
C ASP A 123 -26.55 4.98 24.61
N ASP A 124 -27.54 4.13 24.33
CA ASP A 124 -27.76 2.85 25.00
C ASP A 124 -26.85 1.75 24.41
N SER A 125 -25.87 2.09 23.56
CA SER A 125 -24.90 1.15 22.96
C SER A 125 -23.58 1.07 23.74
N THR A 126 -23.67 1.16 25.08
CA THR A 126 -22.62 0.67 25.99
C THR A 126 -23.11 -0.45 26.88
N GLU A 127 -24.10 -1.24 26.41
CA GLU A 127 -24.17 -2.63 26.84
C GLU A 127 -23.03 -3.39 26.16
N ASP A 128 -21.96 -3.49 26.93
CA ASP A 128 -20.94 -4.54 26.96
C ASP A 128 -21.63 -5.92 26.96
N VAL A 129 -22.25 -6.30 25.84
CA VAL A 129 -22.67 -7.68 25.60
C VAL A 129 -21.41 -8.39 25.13
N ALA A 130 -20.72 -9.06 26.06
CA ALA A 130 -19.82 -10.14 25.67
C ALA A 130 -20.62 -11.09 24.77
N GLY A 131 -20.38 -10.99 23.45
CA GLY A 131 -21.35 -11.32 22.42
C GLY A 131 -21.71 -12.80 22.39
N ASP A 132 -23.00 -13.08 22.19
CA ASP A 132 -23.51 -14.41 21.85
C ASP A 132 -23.07 -14.86 20.44
N ALA A 133 -22.25 -14.06 19.74
CA ALA A 133 -21.71 -14.39 18.44
C ALA A 133 -20.82 -15.64 18.51
N GLU A 134 -20.98 -16.50 17.52
CA GLU A 134 -20.15 -17.65 17.24
C GLU A 134 -18.92 -17.23 16.41
N SER A 135 -17.83 -18.00 16.51
CA SER A 135 -16.62 -17.73 15.72
C SER A 135 -16.88 -17.92 14.23
N VAL A 136 -16.31 -17.04 13.41
CA VAL A 136 -16.20 -17.25 11.96
C VAL A 136 -15.43 -18.54 11.69
N GLU A 137 -15.86 -19.31 10.69
CA GLU A 137 -15.25 -20.58 10.33
C GLU A 137 -14.52 -20.50 8.98
N ILE A 138 -13.39 -21.21 8.89
CA ILE A 138 -12.73 -21.45 7.60
C ILE A 138 -13.40 -22.65 6.95
N VAL A 139 -14.13 -22.41 5.86
CA VAL A 139 -14.78 -23.48 5.08
C VAL A 139 -13.77 -24.22 4.22
N GLU A 140 -12.94 -23.46 3.52
CA GLU A 140 -11.96 -23.98 2.58
C GLU A 140 -10.86 -22.94 2.34
N SER A 141 -9.64 -23.40 2.10
CA SER A 141 -8.55 -22.53 1.70
C SER A 141 -7.64 -23.22 0.70
N ALA A 142 -7.08 -22.45 -0.22
CA ALA A 142 -6.10 -22.95 -1.17
C ALA A 142 -5.05 -21.88 -1.48
N PHE A 143 -3.89 -22.31 -1.94
CA PHE A 143 -2.82 -21.44 -2.40
C PHE A 143 -2.02 -22.16 -3.47
N ALA A 144 -1.50 -21.40 -4.44
CA ALA A 144 -0.56 -21.94 -5.40
C ALA A 144 0.33 -20.84 -5.99
N GLN A 145 1.45 -21.28 -6.56
CA GLN A 145 2.34 -20.42 -7.32
C GLN A 145 1.65 -19.98 -8.61
N VAL A 146 1.84 -18.73 -9.02
CA VAL A 146 1.39 -18.25 -10.33
C VAL A 146 2.35 -18.77 -11.41
N ASP A 147 1.82 -19.47 -12.41
CA ASP A 147 2.64 -20.19 -13.41
C ASP A 147 3.64 -19.30 -14.16
N TYR A 148 3.31 -18.02 -14.39
CA TYR A 148 4.14 -17.08 -15.14
C TYR A 148 4.94 -16.12 -14.24
N ALA A 149 4.82 -16.22 -12.92
CA ALA A 149 5.49 -15.36 -11.94
C ALA A 149 6.02 -16.20 -10.77
N GLU A 150 7.30 -16.60 -10.85
CA GLU A 150 7.89 -17.54 -9.89
C GLU A 150 7.97 -17.00 -8.43
N ASP A 151 7.85 -15.69 -8.25
CA ASP A 151 7.88 -14.99 -6.97
C ASP A 151 6.48 -14.58 -6.45
N VAL A 152 5.40 -14.95 -7.17
CA VAL A 152 4.03 -14.63 -6.78
C VAL A 152 3.24 -15.90 -6.49
N TRP A 153 2.55 -15.90 -5.36
CA TRP A 153 1.64 -16.98 -4.97
C TRP A 153 0.30 -16.39 -4.61
N TRP A 154 -0.77 -16.94 -5.18
CA TRP A 154 -2.12 -16.54 -4.79
C TRP A 154 -2.57 -17.38 -3.59
N TYR A 155 -3.49 -16.84 -2.80
CA TYR A 155 -4.28 -17.57 -1.82
C TYR A 155 -5.77 -17.26 -2.01
N ALA A 156 -6.59 -18.23 -1.63
CA ALA A 156 -8.03 -18.14 -1.57
C ALA A 156 -8.49 -18.68 -0.22
N VAL A 157 -9.39 -17.96 0.44
CA VAL A 157 -10.00 -18.37 1.71
C VAL A 157 -11.50 -18.16 1.62
N ILE A 158 -12.27 -19.23 1.81
CA ILE A 158 -13.73 -19.18 1.94
C ILE A 158 -14.06 -19.26 3.42
N LEU A 159 -14.78 -18.26 3.90
CA LEU A 159 -15.18 -18.09 5.28
C LEU A 159 -16.70 -18.26 5.39
N ASP A 160 -17.16 -18.74 6.54
CA ASP A 160 -18.58 -18.74 6.90
C ASP A 160 -18.75 -17.97 8.20
N ASN A 161 -19.58 -16.94 8.18
CA ASN A 161 -20.07 -16.29 9.38
C ASN A 161 -21.40 -16.95 9.76
N PRO A 162 -21.43 -17.87 10.74
CA PRO A 162 -22.64 -18.63 11.09
C PRO A 162 -23.70 -17.77 11.83
N ASN A 163 -23.40 -16.51 12.10
CA ASN A 163 -24.26 -15.63 12.86
C ASN A 163 -25.24 -14.89 11.94
N ASP A 164 -26.52 -15.20 12.05
CA ASP A 164 -27.56 -14.51 11.29
C ASP A 164 -27.65 -13.02 11.67
N ASP A 165 -27.53 -12.70 12.96
CA ASP A 165 -27.71 -11.34 13.50
C ASP A 165 -26.39 -10.66 13.92
N TYR A 166 -25.23 -11.14 13.45
CA TYR A 166 -23.94 -10.50 13.71
C TYR A 166 -23.10 -10.39 12.45
N ILE A 167 -22.39 -9.28 12.33
CA ILE A 167 -21.36 -9.05 11.32
C ILE A 167 -20.00 -8.85 12.00
N PHE A 168 -18.92 -9.08 11.26
CA PHE A 168 -17.58 -8.69 11.68
C PHE A 168 -17.10 -7.57 10.77
N ALA A 169 -17.11 -6.34 11.27
CA ALA A 169 -16.90 -5.15 10.46
C ALA A 169 -15.43 -4.71 10.49
N TYR A 170 -14.71 -4.90 9.37
CA TYR A 170 -13.31 -4.48 9.21
C TYR A 170 -12.37 -5.09 10.25
N GLU A 171 -12.66 -6.32 10.69
CA GLU A 171 -11.81 -7.07 11.59
C GLU A 171 -10.69 -7.76 10.80
N ALA A 172 -9.49 -7.82 11.39
CA ALA A 172 -8.33 -8.35 10.70
C ALA A 172 -8.47 -9.86 10.44
N VAL A 173 -8.30 -10.26 9.18
CA VAL A 173 -8.02 -11.63 8.77
C VAL A 173 -6.58 -11.70 8.31
N GLU A 174 -5.74 -12.40 9.06
CA GLU A 174 -4.32 -12.56 8.73
C GLU A 174 -4.09 -13.89 8.03
N VAL A 175 -3.48 -13.87 6.85
CA VAL A 175 -3.07 -15.04 6.09
C VAL A 175 -1.55 -15.05 6.02
N THR A 176 -0.92 -15.99 6.72
CA THR A 176 0.54 -16.10 6.81
C THR A 176 1.04 -17.26 5.97
N ALA A 177 1.95 -16.99 5.04
CA ALA A 177 2.66 -17.99 4.26
C ALA A 177 3.79 -18.62 5.09
N LEU A 178 3.79 -19.95 5.22
CA LEU A 178 4.80 -20.70 5.95
C LEU A 178 5.68 -21.53 5.00
N ASP A 179 6.98 -21.63 5.32
CA ASP A 179 7.89 -22.54 4.64
C ASP A 179 7.77 -23.99 5.15
N ALA A 180 8.50 -24.92 4.54
CA ALA A 180 8.46 -26.34 4.92
C ALA A 180 8.98 -26.64 6.35
N SER A 181 9.60 -25.66 7.02
CA SER A 181 10.02 -25.75 8.42
C SER A 181 9.00 -25.16 9.40
N GLY A 182 7.93 -24.54 8.89
CA GLY A 182 6.92 -23.80 9.66
C GLY A 182 7.33 -22.36 9.97
N ALA A 183 8.34 -21.80 9.30
CA ALA A 183 8.72 -20.42 9.48
C ALA A 183 7.89 -19.50 8.58
N ALA A 184 7.40 -18.37 9.13
CA ALA A 184 6.71 -17.34 8.38
C ALA A 184 7.62 -16.69 7.32
N ILE A 185 7.14 -16.63 6.09
CA ILE A 185 7.81 -16.02 4.94
C ILE A 185 7.23 -14.63 4.69
N ASP A 186 5.90 -14.53 4.66
CA ASP A 186 5.13 -13.33 4.33
C ASP A 186 3.76 -13.42 5.00
N THR A 187 3.12 -12.28 5.26
CA THR A 187 1.80 -12.19 5.89
C THR A 187 0.98 -11.13 5.17
N ALA A 188 -0.20 -11.53 4.69
CA ALA A 188 -1.21 -10.63 4.19
C ALA A 188 -2.26 -10.40 5.28
N THR A 189 -2.69 -9.15 5.46
CA THR A 189 -3.75 -8.78 6.39
C THR A 189 -4.87 -8.12 5.60
N GLU A 190 -6.05 -8.73 5.63
CA GLU A 190 -7.27 -8.21 5.05
C GLU A 190 -8.19 -7.69 6.15
N TYR A 191 -9.00 -6.69 5.84
CA TYR A 191 -10.00 -6.13 6.76
C TYR A 191 -11.39 -6.19 6.11
N PRO A 192 -11.95 -7.39 5.87
CA PRO A 192 -13.25 -7.52 5.23
C PRO A 192 -14.39 -7.13 6.17
N MET A 193 -15.53 -6.71 5.62
CA MET A 193 -16.81 -6.83 6.30
C MET A 193 -17.40 -8.21 6.06
N LEU A 194 -17.41 -9.06 7.08
CA LEU A 194 -17.98 -10.41 7.01
C LEU A 194 -19.47 -10.35 7.35
N LEU A 195 -20.30 -10.27 6.32
CA LEU A 195 -21.75 -10.41 6.44
C LEU A 195 -22.12 -11.85 6.84
N ALA A 196 -23.35 -12.07 7.30
CA ALA A 196 -23.86 -13.40 7.61
C ALA A 196 -23.72 -14.35 6.40
N GLY A 197 -23.34 -15.60 6.67
CA GLY A 197 -23.10 -16.63 5.67
C GLY A 197 -21.72 -16.58 5.02
N LYS A 198 -21.65 -17.03 3.77
CA LYS A 198 -20.38 -17.26 3.08
C LYS A 198 -19.75 -15.99 2.54
N ASN A 199 -18.47 -15.81 2.84
CA ASN A 199 -17.60 -14.75 2.34
C ASN A 199 -16.35 -15.37 1.71
N ALA A 200 -15.63 -14.63 0.86
CA ALA A 200 -14.35 -15.11 0.34
C ALA A 200 -13.32 -14.00 0.18
N LEU A 201 -12.07 -14.37 0.45
CA LEU A 201 -10.88 -13.57 0.24
C LEU A 201 -10.05 -14.19 -0.87
N PHE A 202 -9.52 -13.34 -1.75
CA PHE A 202 -8.55 -13.74 -2.76
C PHE A 202 -7.43 -12.72 -2.79
N GLY A 203 -6.19 -13.16 -2.59
CA GLY A 203 -5.05 -12.27 -2.54
C GLY A 203 -3.78 -12.95 -3.04
N ALA A 204 -2.65 -12.26 -2.89
CA ALA A 204 -1.36 -12.80 -3.31
C ALA A 204 -0.22 -12.35 -2.40
N PHE A 205 0.69 -13.29 -2.14
CA PHE A 205 1.99 -13.03 -1.56
C PHE A 205 2.94 -12.59 -2.67
N THR A 206 3.58 -11.43 -2.50
CA THR A 206 4.48 -10.84 -3.50
C THR A 206 5.89 -10.57 -2.96
N GLU A 207 6.09 -10.68 -1.64
CA GLU A 207 7.38 -10.38 -0.99
C GLU A 207 8.14 -11.66 -0.58
N ILE A 208 7.80 -12.82 -1.15
CA ILE A 208 8.40 -14.11 -0.78
C ILE A 208 9.76 -14.39 -1.45
N GLY A 209 10.14 -13.63 -2.48
CA GLY A 209 11.36 -13.85 -3.26
C GLY A 209 11.40 -15.24 -3.92
N THR A 210 12.47 -16.01 -3.66
CA THR A 210 12.60 -17.38 -4.19
C THR A 210 12.14 -18.47 -3.21
N ASN A 211 11.51 -18.08 -2.10
CA ASN A 211 10.99 -19.04 -1.13
C ASN A 211 9.79 -19.81 -1.70
N LYS A 212 9.49 -20.96 -1.11
CA LYS A 212 8.35 -21.79 -1.48
C LYS A 212 7.40 -21.88 -0.30
N ILE A 213 6.13 -21.60 -0.54
CA ILE A 213 5.08 -21.75 0.45
C ILE A 213 4.75 -23.24 0.55
N ALA A 214 4.82 -23.78 1.77
CA ALA A 214 4.44 -25.16 2.07
C ALA A 214 3.04 -25.23 2.70
N GLU A 215 2.63 -24.18 3.40
CA GLU A 215 1.37 -24.08 4.14
C GLU A 215 0.97 -22.60 4.29
N ILE A 216 -0.32 -22.35 4.49
CA ILE A 216 -0.83 -21.05 4.94
C ILE A 216 -1.49 -21.22 6.31
N GLU A 217 -1.22 -20.30 7.22
CA GLU A 217 -1.90 -20.17 8.50
C GLU A 217 -2.87 -18.99 8.43
N ILE A 218 -4.11 -19.18 8.88
CA ILE A 218 -5.17 -18.18 8.81
C ILE A 218 -5.64 -17.88 10.22
N VAL A 219 -5.55 -16.61 10.61
CA VAL A 219 -6.06 -16.11 11.88
C VAL A 219 -7.32 -15.31 11.61
N LEU A 220 -8.42 -15.72 12.24
CA LEU A 220 -9.73 -15.08 12.12
C LEU A 220 -10.00 -14.15 13.31
N PRO A 221 -10.93 -13.20 13.17
CA PRO A 221 -11.41 -12.38 14.28
C PRO A 221 -11.93 -13.22 15.45
N ASP A 222 -11.76 -12.70 16.66
CA ASP A 222 -12.38 -13.30 17.84
C ASP A 222 -13.90 -13.10 17.80
N ALA A 223 -14.67 -14.07 18.28
CA ALA A 223 -16.12 -14.01 18.31
C ALA A 223 -16.65 -12.75 19.05
N SER A 224 -15.91 -12.27 20.06
CA SER A 224 -16.23 -11.04 20.79
C SER A 224 -16.19 -9.77 19.94
N ALA A 225 -15.57 -9.81 18.76
CA ALA A 225 -15.57 -8.70 17.81
C ALA A 225 -16.85 -8.64 16.95
N GLY A 226 -17.74 -9.62 17.06
CA GLY A 226 -19.02 -9.62 16.37
C GLY A 226 -19.89 -8.43 16.80
N VAL A 227 -20.34 -7.64 15.82
CA VAL A 227 -21.25 -6.52 16.03
C VAL A 227 -22.67 -6.98 15.74
N PHE A 228 -23.56 -6.82 16.71
CA PHE A 228 -24.97 -7.16 16.53
C PHE A 228 -25.58 -6.29 15.42
N SER A 229 -26.09 -6.97 14.41
CA SER A 229 -26.67 -6.39 13.20
C SER A 229 -27.80 -7.32 12.75
N PRO A 230 -29.05 -7.09 13.19
CA PRO A 230 -30.18 -7.98 12.93
C PRO A 230 -30.32 -8.30 11.45
N ALA A 231 -30.60 -9.55 11.09
CA ALA A 231 -30.70 -9.98 9.70
C ALA A 231 -31.81 -9.26 8.91
N ASP A 232 -32.87 -8.80 9.58
CA ASP A 232 -33.98 -8.08 8.97
C ASP A 232 -33.72 -6.58 8.80
N GLU A 233 -32.66 -6.06 9.42
CA GLU A 233 -32.19 -4.68 9.28
C GLU A 233 -30.90 -4.60 8.43
N THR A 234 -30.11 -5.68 8.41
CA THR A 234 -28.89 -5.81 7.61
C THR A 234 -29.25 -6.14 6.17
N GLY A 235 -28.78 -5.32 5.23
CA GLY A 235 -28.95 -5.61 3.81
C GLY A 235 -28.13 -6.82 3.35
N THR A 236 -28.43 -7.29 2.15
CA THR A 236 -27.75 -8.38 1.45
C THR A 236 -27.20 -7.90 0.13
N LEU A 237 -26.20 -8.63 -0.36
CA LEU A 237 -25.68 -8.51 -1.71
C LEU A 237 -25.99 -9.79 -2.49
N ASP A 238 -26.66 -9.64 -3.63
CA ASP A 238 -27.11 -10.77 -4.44
C ASP A 238 -26.42 -10.75 -5.81
N ILE A 239 -25.85 -11.90 -6.19
CA ILE A 239 -25.19 -12.08 -7.47
C ILE A 239 -26.21 -12.59 -8.51
N GLY A 240 -26.27 -11.90 -9.65
CA GLY A 240 -27.04 -12.32 -10.82
C GLY A 240 -26.34 -13.41 -11.63
N ASP A 241 -26.77 -13.61 -12.87
CA ASP A 241 -26.13 -14.60 -13.75
C ASP A 241 -24.67 -14.23 -14.00
N VAL A 242 -23.78 -15.18 -13.75
CA VAL A 242 -22.34 -15.03 -13.98
C VAL A 242 -21.91 -15.85 -15.19
N THR A 243 -21.12 -15.23 -16.05
CA THR A 243 -20.51 -15.86 -17.22
C THR A 243 -19.00 -15.71 -17.15
N ALA A 244 -18.28 -16.67 -17.70
CA ALA A 244 -16.84 -16.56 -17.83
C ALA A 244 -16.41 -16.60 -19.29
N THR A 245 -15.40 -15.80 -19.61
CA THR A 245 -14.74 -15.79 -20.91
C THR A 245 -13.26 -16.04 -20.72
N SER A 246 -12.63 -16.71 -21.68
CA SER A 246 -11.18 -16.92 -21.67
C SER A 246 -10.65 -16.79 -23.09
N ASP A 247 -9.50 -16.14 -23.20
CA ASP A 247 -8.66 -16.22 -24.40
C ASP A 247 -7.34 -16.94 -24.08
N GLU A 248 -6.31 -16.74 -24.91
CA GLU A 248 -5.01 -17.39 -24.75
C GLU A 248 -4.12 -16.74 -23.66
N TYR A 249 -4.51 -15.59 -23.10
CA TYR A 249 -3.74 -14.81 -22.13
C TYR A 249 -4.46 -14.58 -20.81
N VAL A 250 -5.79 -14.45 -20.83
CA VAL A 250 -6.57 -14.04 -19.66
C VAL A 250 -7.94 -14.68 -19.62
N SER A 251 -8.46 -14.87 -18.41
CA SER A 251 -9.85 -15.21 -18.17
C SER A 251 -10.55 -14.11 -17.35
N TYR A 252 -11.82 -13.89 -17.65
CA TYR A 252 -12.70 -12.96 -16.94
C TYR A 252 -13.96 -13.67 -16.49
N ALA A 253 -14.46 -13.31 -15.31
CA ALA A 253 -15.80 -13.63 -14.85
C ALA A 253 -16.62 -12.33 -14.77
N SER A 254 -17.73 -12.27 -15.49
CA SER A 254 -18.58 -11.08 -15.59
C SER A 254 -20.01 -11.42 -15.20
N GLY A 255 -20.67 -10.52 -14.48
CA GLY A 255 -22.02 -10.70 -13.98
C GLY A 255 -22.61 -9.39 -13.49
N THR A 256 -23.60 -9.49 -12.60
CA THR A 256 -24.18 -8.33 -11.93
C THR A 256 -24.32 -8.57 -10.45
N VAL A 257 -24.20 -7.52 -9.64
CA VAL A 257 -24.50 -7.51 -8.22
C VAL A 257 -25.65 -6.54 -7.96
N ASN A 258 -26.56 -6.87 -7.04
CA ASN A 258 -27.56 -5.96 -6.53
C ASN A 258 -27.53 -5.96 -4.99
N SER A 259 -28.15 -4.95 -4.40
CA SER A 259 -28.14 -4.71 -2.96
C SER A 259 -29.55 -4.55 -2.42
N THR A 260 -29.79 -5.06 -1.22
CA THR A 260 -31.00 -4.77 -0.43
C THR A 260 -30.75 -3.79 0.73
N PHE A 261 -29.53 -3.25 0.83
CA PHE A 261 -29.21 -2.21 1.81
C PHE A 261 -30.04 -0.95 1.58
N GLY A 262 -30.36 -0.24 2.67
CA GLY A 262 -31.16 1.00 2.64
C GLY A 262 -30.45 2.19 1.99
N GLU A 263 -29.18 2.05 1.63
CA GLU A 263 -28.34 3.08 1.02
C GLU A 263 -27.52 2.54 -0.15
N GLU A 264 -27.04 3.47 -0.97
CA GLU A 264 -26.16 3.16 -2.09
C GLU A 264 -24.80 2.74 -1.54
N LEU A 265 -24.28 1.62 -2.02
CA LEU A 265 -23.01 1.08 -1.57
C LEU A 265 -21.91 1.50 -2.54
N SER A 266 -20.76 1.89 -2.00
CA SER A 266 -19.57 2.21 -2.78
C SER A 266 -18.44 1.24 -2.50
N GLY A 267 -17.74 0.81 -3.55
CA GLY A 267 -16.55 -0.04 -3.40
C GLY A 267 -16.87 -1.48 -2.98
N VAL A 268 -17.97 -2.05 -3.49
CA VAL A 268 -18.35 -3.44 -3.20
C VAL A 268 -17.29 -4.38 -3.80
N TYR A 269 -16.65 -5.18 -2.96
CA TYR A 269 -15.67 -6.18 -3.40
C TYR A 269 -16.38 -7.40 -3.99
N ILE A 270 -15.94 -7.83 -5.16
CA ILE A 270 -16.42 -9.04 -5.83
C ILE A 270 -15.26 -10.03 -5.89
N THR A 271 -15.29 -11.05 -5.04
CA THR A 271 -14.32 -12.15 -5.07
C THR A 271 -14.86 -13.30 -5.91
N VAL A 272 -14.09 -13.77 -6.89
CA VAL A 272 -14.42 -14.93 -7.72
C VAL A 272 -13.46 -16.06 -7.41
N ILE A 273 -14.00 -17.22 -7.04
CA ILE A 273 -13.23 -18.45 -6.80
C ILE A 273 -13.48 -19.43 -7.94
N ALA A 274 -12.42 -19.82 -8.65
CA ALA A 274 -12.46 -20.81 -9.72
C ALA A 274 -12.18 -22.21 -9.18
N ARG A 275 -12.93 -23.20 -9.67
CA ARG A 275 -12.79 -24.60 -9.31
C ARG A 275 -12.57 -25.49 -10.53
N ASP A 276 -11.84 -26.57 -10.34
CA ASP A 276 -11.75 -27.65 -11.33
C ASP A 276 -13.00 -28.55 -11.33
N ALA A 277 -13.02 -29.52 -12.24
CA ALA A 277 -14.12 -30.49 -12.37
C ALA A 277 -14.27 -31.43 -11.15
N ALA A 278 -13.25 -31.53 -10.29
CA ALA A 278 -13.32 -32.27 -9.02
C ALA A 278 -13.81 -31.40 -7.86
N GLY A 279 -14.00 -30.10 -8.09
CA GLY A 279 -14.44 -29.12 -7.10
C GLY A 279 -13.30 -28.50 -6.29
N ALA A 280 -12.03 -28.74 -6.62
CA ALA A 280 -10.91 -28.11 -5.91
C ALA A 280 -10.70 -26.67 -6.38
N ILE A 281 -10.34 -25.77 -5.47
CA ILE A 281 -9.96 -24.39 -5.82
C ILE A 281 -8.67 -24.41 -6.65
N ILE A 282 -8.72 -23.77 -7.82
CA ILE A 282 -7.59 -23.66 -8.76
C ILE A 282 -7.09 -22.23 -8.96
N GLY A 283 -7.74 -21.27 -8.31
CA GLY A 283 -7.38 -19.86 -8.26
C GLY A 283 -8.63 -18.99 -8.27
N GLY A 284 -8.50 -17.74 -8.71
CA GLY A 284 -9.58 -16.78 -8.59
C GLY A 284 -9.16 -15.38 -8.97
N GLY A 285 -9.92 -14.40 -8.51
CA GLY A 285 -9.63 -12.98 -8.70
C GLY A 285 -10.56 -12.15 -7.85
N TRP A 286 -10.29 -10.85 -7.78
CA TRP A 286 -11.21 -9.90 -7.21
C TRP A 286 -11.18 -8.59 -7.99
N ASP A 287 -12.28 -7.84 -7.91
CA ASP A 287 -12.36 -6.45 -8.34
C ASP A 287 -13.39 -5.72 -7.47
N THR A 288 -13.48 -4.40 -7.62
CA THR A 288 -14.43 -3.56 -6.90
C THR A 288 -15.47 -2.98 -7.84
N VAL A 289 -16.74 -3.04 -7.45
CA VAL A 289 -17.83 -2.31 -8.08
C VAL A 289 -17.95 -0.96 -7.39
N GLU A 290 -17.69 0.12 -8.14
CA GLU A 290 -17.66 1.48 -7.60
C GLU A 290 -18.98 1.90 -6.94
N THR A 291 -20.12 1.45 -7.49
CA THR A 291 -21.44 1.85 -7.01
C THR A 291 -22.46 0.74 -7.23
N VAL A 292 -23.16 0.34 -6.16
CA VAL A 292 -24.32 -0.55 -6.20
C VAL A 292 -25.54 0.19 -5.65
N PRO A 293 -26.57 0.45 -6.47
CA PRO A 293 -27.74 1.23 -6.06
C PRO A 293 -28.57 0.58 -4.94
N ALA A 294 -29.14 1.42 -4.07
CA ALA A 294 -30.07 1.02 -3.00
C ALA A 294 -31.48 0.63 -3.50
N ASP A 295 -31.80 0.94 -4.75
CA ASP A 295 -33.15 0.76 -5.31
C ASP A 295 -33.40 -0.67 -5.84
N GLY A 296 -32.46 -1.59 -5.56
CA GLY A 296 -32.49 -2.97 -6.01
C GLY A 296 -32.08 -3.16 -7.47
N SER A 297 -31.69 -2.10 -8.19
CA SER A 297 -31.12 -2.25 -9.52
C SER A 297 -29.72 -2.87 -9.47
N SER A 298 -29.37 -3.61 -10.52
CA SER A 298 -28.10 -4.36 -10.57
C SER A 298 -26.99 -3.53 -11.22
N ALA A 299 -25.80 -3.58 -10.62
CA ALA A 299 -24.57 -3.04 -11.16
C ALA A 299 -23.75 -4.17 -11.83
N PRO A 300 -23.17 -3.94 -13.02
CA PRO A 300 -22.31 -4.93 -13.66
C PRO A 300 -20.94 -5.02 -12.97
N PHE A 301 -20.33 -6.20 -13.01
CA PHE A 301 -18.94 -6.40 -12.63
C PHE A 301 -18.22 -7.26 -13.68
N GLU A 302 -16.89 -7.13 -13.71
CA GLU A 302 -15.99 -8.00 -14.47
C GLU A 302 -14.72 -8.19 -13.64
N VAL A 303 -14.39 -9.45 -13.33
CA VAL A 303 -13.23 -9.80 -12.50
C VAL A 303 -12.24 -10.57 -13.36
N MET A 304 -11.00 -10.08 -13.41
CA MET A 304 -9.88 -10.78 -14.03
C MET A 304 -9.40 -11.92 -13.13
N LEU A 305 -9.23 -13.12 -13.69
CA LEU A 305 -8.78 -14.29 -12.95
C LEU A 305 -7.25 -14.48 -13.06
N SER A 306 -6.66 -15.02 -12.01
CA SER A 306 -5.23 -15.36 -11.91
C SER A 306 -4.81 -16.58 -12.74
N LEU A 307 -5.74 -17.19 -13.46
CA LEU A 307 -5.55 -18.41 -14.24
C LEU A 307 -6.31 -18.35 -15.56
N LEU A 308 -5.90 -19.23 -16.48
CA LEU A 308 -6.70 -19.58 -17.66
C LEU A 308 -7.70 -20.67 -17.30
N LEU A 309 -8.97 -20.44 -17.61
CA LEU A 309 -10.01 -21.44 -17.40
C LEU A 309 -9.86 -22.61 -18.37
N THR A 310 -10.10 -23.82 -17.86
CA THR A 310 -10.10 -25.06 -18.65
C THR A 310 -11.50 -25.63 -18.80
N ASP A 311 -11.72 -26.49 -19.80
CA ASP A 311 -13.01 -27.15 -20.01
C ASP A 311 -13.48 -27.87 -18.73
N GLY A 312 -14.67 -27.51 -18.24
CA GLY A 312 -15.25 -28.07 -17.02
C GLY A 312 -14.94 -27.29 -15.75
N SER A 313 -14.25 -26.15 -15.82
CA SER A 313 -14.09 -25.24 -14.69
C SER A 313 -15.45 -24.64 -14.29
N SER A 314 -15.65 -24.43 -12.99
CA SER A 314 -16.80 -23.69 -12.44
C SER A 314 -16.33 -22.52 -11.59
N PHE A 315 -17.23 -21.59 -11.26
CA PHE A 315 -16.91 -20.44 -10.43
C PHE A 315 -17.99 -20.17 -9.39
N GLU A 316 -17.56 -19.70 -8.23
CA GLU A 316 -18.39 -19.13 -7.18
C GLU A 316 -18.03 -17.66 -7.03
N VAL A 317 -19.01 -16.80 -6.75
CA VAL A 317 -18.82 -15.36 -6.62
C VAL A 317 -19.35 -14.93 -5.26
N TYR A 318 -18.52 -14.17 -4.53
CA TYR A 318 -18.77 -13.74 -3.18
C TYR A 318 -18.67 -12.20 -3.13
N PRO A 319 -19.80 -11.48 -3.08
CA PRO A 319 -19.79 -10.05 -2.86
C PRO A 319 -19.52 -9.75 -1.38
N SER A 320 -18.77 -8.69 -1.09
CA SER A 320 -18.43 -8.23 0.26
C SER A 320 -18.21 -6.71 0.30
N LEU A 321 -18.12 -6.15 1.51
CA LEU A 321 -17.94 -4.71 1.78
C LEU A 321 -16.60 -4.43 2.49
#